data_AF-A0A1H5RRA6-F1
#
_entry.id   AF-A0A1H5RRA6-F1
#
_cell.length_a   1.000
_cell.length_b   1.000
_cell.length_c   1.000
_cell.angle_alpha   90.00
_cell.angle_beta   90.00
_cell.angle_gamma   90.00
#
_symmetry.space_group_name_H-M   'P 1'
#
loop_
_entity.id
_entity.type
_entity.pdbx_description
1 polymer ?
#
loop_
_entity_poly.entity_id
_entity_poly.type
_entity_poly.pdbx_seq_one_letter_code
_entity_poly.pdbx_strand_id
1 'polypeptide(L)'
;MTEPVAYSTVWHVVSIAIVFLLGLFFCVLIGRKIGIGFRFSVFLYLYHSFWCLVYFWYAGMHGSDAFAYYNQGLLGIDRIWFGSHAIVIVVSFLTSVFSLSYLGVFLFFNFLGAVGYLFFYSSLRCASIGSKKWVNYLIFSVLLLPSVSFWSSALGKDAISFLAVNLALWSALDFSRRMSLMYLAILLMLVVRPHMAGLLVMSLSVALFFDSRAGTLRKVFLGAVFTLGAVFLVPFALDYAGVKGGANIDSVMDFIDKRQSITKGESSVDISSMSFPVKLLSYAFRPMIFEATSVFGLAASFDNLILMFLFIYGICLGFWRKLNPEYGNIIFIVFYLFGAWAVLALTTTNLGIALRQKWMFSPFLIYLCLSYINQRQLGRLK
;
A
#
# COMPACT_ATOMS: atom_id res chain seq x y z
N MET A 1 11.08 26.18 -12.67
CA MET A 1 10.57 26.05 -11.29
C MET A 1 11.78 25.90 -10.40
N THR A 2 12.02 26.84 -9.49
CA THR A 2 13.19 26.83 -8.59
C THR A 2 13.08 25.65 -7.62
N GLU A 3 14.15 24.86 -7.52
CA GLU A 3 14.21 23.71 -6.62
C GLU A 3 13.93 24.13 -5.16
N PRO A 4 13.24 23.31 -4.37
CA PRO A 4 13.10 23.57 -2.95
C PRO A 4 14.48 23.37 -2.30
N VAL A 5 14.99 24.43 -1.65
CA VAL A 5 16.21 24.33 -0.86
C VAL A 5 15.99 23.24 0.20
N ALA A 6 16.81 22.19 0.19
CA ALA A 6 16.70 21.06 1.14
C ALA A 6 16.67 21.53 2.60
N TYR A 7 17.38 22.62 2.87
CA TYR A 7 17.38 23.40 4.11
C TYR A 7 17.90 24.81 3.82
N SER A 8 17.27 25.84 4.36
CA SER A 8 17.71 27.24 4.19
C SER A 8 18.15 27.88 5.51
N THR A 9 17.86 27.23 6.64
CA THR A 9 18.12 27.75 7.99
C THR A 9 18.76 26.68 8.87
N VAL A 10 19.45 27.09 9.93
CA VAL A 10 20.00 26.18 10.95
C VAL A 10 18.87 25.34 11.57
N TRP A 11 17.68 25.93 11.75
CA TRP A 11 16.51 25.21 12.24
C TRP A 11 16.13 24.03 11.35
N HIS A 12 16.19 24.17 10.02
CA HIS A 12 15.87 23.07 9.12
C HIS A 12 16.79 21.87 9.34
N VAL A 13 18.09 22.08 9.50
CA VAL A 13 19.07 21.00 9.77
C VAL A 13 18.75 20.31 11.10
N VAL A 14 18.47 21.09 12.14
CA VAL A 14 18.11 20.56 13.47
C VAL A 14 16.80 19.77 13.40
N SER A 15 15.77 20.31 12.73
CA SER A 15 14.47 19.66 12.59
C SER A 15 14.56 18.33 11.81
N ILE A 16 15.39 18.27 10.77
CA ILE A 16 15.66 17.04 10.01
C ILE A 16 16.24 15.96 10.93
N ALA A 17 17.25 16.32 11.73
CA ALA A 17 17.87 15.39 12.68
C ALA A 17 16.86 14.91 13.73
N ILE A 18 16.04 15.82 14.28
CA ILE A 18 15.00 15.48 15.26
C ILE A 18 13.97 14.52 14.66
N VAL A 19 13.42 14.82 13.48
CA VAL A 19 12.43 13.96 12.81
C VAL A 19 13.02 12.58 12.53
N PHE A 20 14.27 12.53 12.06
CA PHE A 20 14.95 11.26 11.80
C PHE A 20 15.15 10.41 13.07
N LEU A 21 15.63 11.03 14.16
CA LEU A 21 15.89 10.35 15.43
C LEU A 21 14.59 9.91 16.13
N LEU A 22 13.56 10.77 16.12
CA LEU A 22 12.23 10.41 16.64
C LEU A 22 11.61 9.28 15.82
N GLY A 23 11.70 9.34 14.49
CA GLY A 23 11.23 8.27 13.61
C GLY A 23 11.90 6.93 13.93
N LEU A 24 13.23 6.92 14.09
CA LEU A 24 13.99 5.73 14.49
C LEU A 24 13.54 5.21 15.87
N PHE A 25 13.42 6.10 16.84
CA PHE A 25 12.99 5.76 18.19
C PHE A 25 11.61 5.09 18.20
N PHE A 26 10.61 5.69 17.54
CA PHE A 26 9.27 5.12 17.45
C PHE A 26 9.24 3.83 16.65
N CYS A 27 9.99 3.71 15.56
CA CYS A 27 10.11 2.46 14.80
C CYS A 27 10.67 1.33 15.67
N VAL A 28 11.68 1.59 16.51
CA VAL A 28 12.22 0.60 17.45
C VAL A 28 11.17 0.21 18.52
N LEU A 29 10.43 1.18 19.06
CA LEU A 29 9.39 0.92 20.06
C LEU A 29 8.25 0.06 19.48
N ILE A 30 7.74 0.43 18.30
CA ILE A 30 6.69 -0.30 17.59
C ILE A 30 7.20 -1.70 17.22
N GLY A 31 8.42 -1.79 16.67
CA GLY A 31 9.07 -3.04 16.31
C GLY A 31 9.13 -4.02 17.48
N ARG A 32 9.56 -3.56 18.65
CA ARG A 32 9.56 -4.38 19.88
C ARG A 32 8.16 -4.87 20.27
N LYS A 33 7.14 -4.01 20.21
CA LYS A 33 5.74 -4.39 20.52
C LYS A 33 5.19 -5.47 19.59
N ILE A 34 5.64 -5.50 18.33
CA ILE A 34 5.18 -6.49 17.33
C ILE A 34 6.18 -7.65 17.13
N GLY A 35 7.12 -7.83 18.06
CA GLY A 35 8.01 -9.00 18.10
C GLY A 35 9.27 -8.91 17.22
N ILE A 36 9.67 -7.72 16.80
CA ILE A 36 10.87 -7.48 15.99
C ILE A 36 12.04 -7.08 16.90
N GLY A 37 13.21 -7.69 16.67
CA GLY A 37 14.43 -7.36 17.40
C GLY A 37 14.92 -5.93 17.13
N PHE A 38 15.64 -5.35 18.10
CA PHE A 38 16.19 -3.99 18.02
C PHE A 38 17.02 -3.79 16.75
N ARG A 39 18.05 -4.63 16.53
CA ARG A 39 18.98 -4.52 15.40
C ARG A 39 18.25 -4.55 14.06
N PHE A 40 17.24 -5.40 13.95
CA PHE A 40 16.48 -5.54 12.71
C PHE A 40 15.53 -4.35 12.48
N SER A 41 14.91 -3.82 13.53
CA SER A 41 14.08 -2.60 13.42
C SER A 41 14.91 -1.40 12.96
N VAL A 42 16.12 -1.25 13.51
CA VAL A 42 17.08 -0.22 13.08
C VAL A 42 17.47 -0.43 11.62
N PHE A 43 17.84 -1.66 11.24
CA PHE A 43 18.20 -1.98 9.85
C PHE A 43 17.08 -1.63 8.86
N LEU A 44 15.84 -2.03 9.14
CA LEU A 44 14.70 -1.74 8.26
C LEU A 44 14.46 -0.23 8.14
N TYR A 45 14.55 0.53 9.23
CA TYR A 45 14.40 1.99 9.20
C TYR A 45 15.51 2.67 8.39
N LEU A 46 16.77 2.24 8.57
CA LEU A 46 17.90 2.78 7.83
C LEU A 46 17.81 2.46 6.33
N TYR A 47 17.44 1.22 6.00
CA TYR A 47 17.23 0.80 4.61
C TYR A 47 16.10 1.62 3.95
N HIS A 48 14.98 1.81 4.65
CA HIS A 48 13.87 2.61 4.15
C HIS A 48 14.26 4.09 3.97
N SER A 49 15.01 4.63 4.94
CA SER A 49 15.51 6.01 4.89
C SER A 49 16.56 6.23 3.79
N PHE A 50 17.35 5.21 3.45
CA PHE A 50 18.23 5.28 2.28
C PHE A 50 17.41 5.49 0.99
N TRP A 51 16.35 4.69 0.79
CA TRP A 51 15.47 4.86 -0.37
C TRP A 51 14.68 6.17 -0.36
N CYS A 52 14.36 6.70 0.82
CA CYS A 52 13.80 8.05 0.98
C CYS A 52 14.72 9.11 0.34
N LEU A 53 16.03 9.04 0.61
CA LEU A 53 17.01 9.97 0.05
C LEU A 53 17.20 9.76 -1.46
N VAL A 54 17.21 8.52 -1.92
CA VAL A 54 17.25 8.20 -3.36
C VAL A 54 16.03 8.77 -4.08
N TYR A 55 14.84 8.63 -3.50
CA TYR A 55 13.62 9.23 -4.06
C TYR A 55 13.71 10.76 -4.06
N PHE A 56 14.15 11.37 -2.95
CA PHE A 56 14.31 12.82 -2.85
C PHE A 56 15.21 13.37 -3.97
N TRP A 57 16.34 12.70 -4.23
CA TRP A 57 17.23 13.03 -5.34
C TRP A 57 16.57 12.84 -6.71
N TYR A 58 15.90 11.70 -6.92
CA TYR A 58 15.18 11.41 -8.17
C TYR A 58 14.09 12.46 -8.46
N ALA A 59 13.33 12.84 -7.44
CA ALA A 59 12.28 13.84 -7.48
C ALA A 59 12.79 15.25 -7.81
N GLY A 60 14.03 15.58 -7.40
CA GLY A 60 14.68 16.83 -7.77
C GLY A 60 14.98 16.90 -9.27
N MET A 61 15.47 15.81 -9.87
CA MET A 61 15.85 15.79 -11.29
C MET A 61 14.68 15.67 -12.27
N HIS A 62 13.66 14.87 -11.94
CA HIS A 62 12.58 14.54 -12.88
C HIS A 62 11.27 15.27 -12.57
N GLY A 63 11.23 16.05 -11.48
CA GLY A 63 9.99 16.57 -10.93
C GLY A 63 9.14 15.48 -10.28
N SER A 64 8.30 15.86 -9.32
CA SER A 64 7.39 14.91 -8.66
C SER A 64 6.17 15.62 -8.08
N ASP A 65 5.07 14.86 -7.92
CA ASP A 65 3.88 15.31 -7.18
C ASP A 65 4.23 15.83 -5.77
N ALA A 66 5.30 15.30 -5.17
CA ALA A 66 5.75 15.66 -3.84
C ALA A 66 6.11 17.15 -3.72
N PHE A 67 6.70 17.72 -4.78
CA PHE A 67 7.01 19.14 -4.83
C PHE A 67 5.74 20.00 -4.85
N ALA A 68 4.74 19.57 -5.62
CA ALA A 68 3.45 20.26 -5.68
C ALA A 68 2.74 20.24 -4.32
N TYR A 69 2.74 19.10 -3.62
CA TYR A 69 2.16 19.00 -2.27
C TYR A 69 2.87 19.92 -1.27
N TYR A 70 4.21 20.00 -1.32
CA TYR A 70 4.98 20.88 -0.45
C TYR A 70 4.66 22.36 -0.67
N ASN A 71 4.70 22.82 -1.93
CA ASN A 71 4.43 24.22 -2.23
C ASN A 71 2.98 24.61 -1.93
N GLN A 72 2.01 23.74 -2.24
CA GLN A 72 0.61 23.99 -1.86
C GLN A 72 0.45 24.05 -0.34
N GLY A 73 1.14 23.19 0.41
CA GLY A 73 1.10 23.22 1.87
C GLY A 73 1.67 24.49 2.48
N LEU A 74 2.65 25.13 1.82
CA LEU A 74 3.20 26.43 2.21
C LEU A 74 2.24 27.60 1.96
N LEU A 75 1.43 27.51 0.89
CA LEU A 75 0.43 28.55 0.56
C LEU A 75 -0.77 28.53 1.52
N GLY A 76 -1.05 27.39 2.15
CA GLY A 76 -2.12 27.22 3.14
C GLY A 76 -3.22 26.26 2.67
N ILE A 77 -4.24 26.07 3.52
CA ILE A 77 -5.34 25.14 3.25
C ILE A 77 -6.52 25.92 2.64
N ASP A 78 -6.75 25.74 1.36
CA ASP A 78 -7.90 26.38 0.68
C ASP A 78 -9.20 25.60 0.88
N ARG A 79 -9.13 24.27 0.95
CA ARG A 79 -10.30 23.37 1.09
C ARG A 79 -9.93 22.09 1.84
N ILE A 80 -10.80 21.69 2.77
CA ILE A 80 -10.70 20.38 3.44
C ILE A 80 -11.33 19.33 2.52
N TRP A 81 -10.51 18.44 1.96
CA TRP A 81 -10.96 17.37 1.07
C TRP A 81 -10.08 16.13 1.17
N PHE A 82 -10.58 14.99 0.66
CA PHE A 82 -9.86 13.72 0.63
C PHE A 82 -8.80 13.65 -0.47
N GLY A 83 -7.91 12.66 -0.39
CA GLY A 83 -6.97 12.37 -1.46
C GLY A 83 -5.76 13.29 -1.48
N SER A 84 -5.56 14.01 -2.59
CA SER A 84 -4.39 14.91 -2.74
C SER A 84 -4.42 16.06 -1.73
N HIS A 85 -5.60 16.62 -1.50
CA HIS A 85 -5.79 17.71 -0.54
C HIS A 85 -5.49 17.27 0.90
N ALA A 86 -5.80 16.03 1.26
CA ALA A 86 -5.45 15.51 2.59
C ALA A 86 -3.93 15.51 2.83
N ILE A 87 -3.13 15.19 1.80
CA ILE A 87 -1.67 15.30 1.89
C ILE A 87 -1.26 16.76 2.09
N VAL A 88 -1.84 17.69 1.33
CA VAL A 88 -1.57 19.13 1.48
C VAL A 88 -1.90 19.63 2.88
N ILE A 89 -3.00 19.18 3.49
CA ILE A 89 -3.37 19.53 4.87
C ILE A 89 -2.33 19.03 5.87
N VAL A 90 -1.90 17.76 5.75
CA VAL A 90 -0.84 17.19 6.60
C VAL A 90 0.46 17.97 6.43
N VAL A 91 0.84 18.27 5.19
CA VAL A 91 2.04 19.04 4.89
C VAL A 91 1.94 20.45 5.45
N SER A 92 0.81 21.14 5.27
CA SER A 92 0.58 22.49 5.79
C SER A 92 0.65 22.52 7.32
N PHE A 93 0.10 21.51 7.99
CA PHE A 93 0.26 21.35 9.44
C PHE A 93 1.74 21.18 9.83
N LEU A 94 2.49 20.34 9.12
CA LEU A 94 3.91 20.11 9.40
C LEU A 94 4.79 21.34 9.15
N THR A 95 4.51 22.12 8.10
CA THR A 95 5.27 23.33 7.76
C THR A 95 4.85 24.52 8.63
N SER A 96 3.58 24.68 8.97
CA SER A 96 3.12 25.80 9.82
C SER A 96 3.45 25.63 11.30
N VAL A 97 3.29 24.43 11.85
CA VAL A 97 3.47 24.18 13.30
C VAL A 97 4.93 23.91 13.65
N PHE A 98 5.64 23.14 12.82
CA PHE A 98 7.01 22.71 13.12
C PHE A 98 8.07 23.38 12.23
N SER A 99 7.66 24.17 11.24
CA SER A 99 8.56 24.81 10.27
C SER A 99 9.53 23.81 9.63
N LEU A 100 9.02 22.62 9.29
CA LEU A 100 9.83 21.58 8.66
C LEU A 100 10.20 21.99 7.23
N SER A 101 11.45 21.68 6.85
CA SER A 101 11.89 21.80 5.46
C SER A 101 11.28 20.71 4.57
N TYR A 102 11.47 20.83 3.26
CA TYR A 102 11.02 19.82 2.30
C TYR A 102 11.56 18.41 2.64
N LEU A 103 12.83 18.30 3.02
CA LEU A 103 13.42 17.04 3.47
C LEU A 103 12.86 16.57 4.82
N GLY A 104 12.61 17.48 5.76
CA GLY A 104 11.98 17.15 7.05
C GLY A 104 10.58 16.54 6.88
N VAL A 105 9.77 17.12 5.98
CA VAL A 105 8.46 16.56 5.62
C VAL A 105 8.62 15.20 4.92
N PHE A 106 9.59 15.05 4.02
CA PHE A 106 9.91 13.76 3.39
C PHE A 106 10.21 12.68 4.44
N LEU A 107 11.02 13.00 5.45
CA LEU A 107 11.38 12.08 6.51
C LEU A 107 10.20 11.71 7.41
N PHE A 108 9.23 12.60 7.59
CA PHE A 108 7.99 12.27 8.28
C PHE A 108 7.17 11.20 7.52
N PHE A 109 7.01 11.35 6.21
CA PHE A 109 6.35 10.32 5.39
C PHE A 109 7.15 9.01 5.33
N ASN A 110 8.47 9.10 5.29
CA ASN A 110 9.36 7.94 5.44
C ASN A 110 9.13 7.20 6.76
N PHE A 111 8.95 7.90 7.88
CA PHE A 111 8.59 7.27 9.14
C PHE A 111 7.26 6.50 9.05
N LEU A 112 6.22 7.08 8.46
CA LEU A 112 4.92 6.38 8.27
C LEU A 112 5.09 5.12 7.42
N GLY A 113 5.83 5.22 6.31
CA GLY A 113 6.18 4.08 5.46
C GLY A 113 6.96 2.99 6.20
N ALA A 114 7.96 3.39 7.01
CA ALA A 114 8.77 2.48 7.80
C ALA A 114 7.93 1.73 8.83
N VAL A 115 6.96 2.38 9.48
CA VAL A 115 6.01 1.70 10.37
C VAL A 115 5.20 0.66 9.58
N GLY A 116 4.71 1.01 8.39
CA GLY A 116 4.03 0.06 7.50
C GLY A 116 4.91 -1.14 7.16
N TYR A 117 6.18 -0.90 6.90
CA TYR A 117 7.18 -1.90 6.59
C TYR A 117 7.49 -2.84 7.77
N LEU A 118 7.47 -2.34 9.02
CA LEU A 118 7.57 -3.17 10.22
C LEU A 118 6.37 -4.12 10.35
N PHE A 119 5.14 -3.62 10.14
CA PHE A 119 3.93 -4.46 10.14
C PHE A 119 3.92 -5.46 9.00
N PHE A 120 4.45 -5.09 7.83
CA PHE A 120 4.62 -5.99 6.70
C PHE A 120 5.50 -7.17 7.09
N TYR A 121 6.71 -6.90 7.60
CA TYR A 121 7.63 -7.94 8.05
C TYR A 121 7.03 -8.84 9.12
N SER A 122 6.38 -8.26 10.15
CA SER A 122 5.76 -9.05 11.22
C SER A 122 4.66 -9.97 10.67
N SER A 123 3.86 -9.49 9.72
CA SER A 123 2.86 -10.30 9.01
C SER A 123 3.50 -11.47 8.26
N LEU A 124 4.58 -11.23 7.51
CA LEU A 124 5.30 -12.28 6.79
C LEU A 124 5.94 -13.31 7.72
N ARG A 125 6.44 -12.87 8.89
CA ARG A 125 6.98 -13.77 9.92
C ARG A 125 5.94 -14.70 10.50
N CYS A 126 4.70 -14.25 10.68
CA CYS A 126 3.60 -15.11 11.09
C CYS A 126 3.30 -16.20 10.04
N ALA A 127 3.38 -15.88 8.74
CA ALA A 127 3.21 -16.88 7.68
C ALA A 127 4.35 -17.92 7.65
N SER A 128 5.56 -17.58 8.13
CA SER A 128 6.75 -18.42 8.04
C SER A 128 7.17 -19.12 9.34
N ILE A 129 6.32 -19.11 10.38
CA ILE A 129 6.59 -19.86 11.61
C ILE A 129 6.79 -21.35 11.28
N GLY A 130 7.88 -21.94 11.76
CA GLY A 130 8.24 -23.35 11.50
C GLY A 130 8.81 -23.65 10.11
N SER A 131 9.06 -22.63 9.28
CA SER A 131 9.59 -22.81 7.93
C SER A 131 11.12 -23.05 7.89
N LYS A 132 11.58 -23.72 6.83
CA LYS A 132 13.02 -23.82 6.49
C LYS A 132 13.68 -22.45 6.30
N LYS A 133 14.99 -22.40 6.55
CA LYS A 133 15.84 -21.19 6.39
C LYS A 133 15.64 -20.46 5.05
N TRP A 134 15.41 -21.18 3.95
CA TRP A 134 15.21 -20.58 2.63
C TRP A 134 13.97 -19.67 2.53
N VAL A 135 12.90 -19.94 3.28
CA VAL A 135 11.70 -19.09 3.31
C VAL A 135 12.01 -17.76 4.00
N ASN A 136 12.88 -17.77 5.02
CA ASN A 136 13.36 -16.54 5.65
C ASN A 136 14.24 -15.72 4.70
N TYR A 137 15.09 -16.35 3.89
CA TYR A 137 15.83 -15.64 2.84
C TYR A 137 14.88 -15.02 1.81
N LEU A 138 13.83 -15.73 1.43
CA LEU A 138 12.83 -15.22 0.49
C LEU A 138 12.05 -14.02 1.05
N ILE A 139 11.65 -14.06 2.33
CA ILE A 139 11.05 -12.91 3.02
C ILE A 139 12.01 -11.72 3.02
N PHE A 140 13.29 -11.97 3.31
CA PHE A 140 14.30 -10.93 3.30
C PHE A 140 14.50 -10.33 1.91
N SER A 141 14.51 -11.15 0.85
CA SER A 141 14.57 -10.68 -0.54
C SER A 141 13.38 -9.81 -0.92
N VAL A 142 12.16 -10.18 -0.50
CA VAL A 142 10.94 -9.38 -0.73
C VAL A 142 11.00 -8.03 -0.03
N LEU A 143 11.49 -8.00 1.20
CA LEU A 143 11.64 -6.74 1.92
C LEU A 143 12.65 -5.86 1.16
N LEU A 144 13.83 -6.40 0.86
CA LEU A 144 14.88 -5.66 0.17
C LEU A 144 14.61 -5.33 -1.31
N LEU A 145 13.37 -5.45 -1.78
CA LEU A 145 12.96 -4.93 -3.07
C LEU A 145 13.01 -3.40 -3.06
N PRO A 146 13.85 -2.78 -3.92
CA PRO A 146 13.94 -1.32 -4.05
C PRO A 146 12.59 -0.61 -4.15
N SER A 147 11.65 -1.13 -4.95
CA SER A 147 10.41 -0.40 -5.24
C SER A 147 9.47 -0.31 -4.04
N VAL A 148 9.49 -1.28 -3.11
CA VAL A 148 8.67 -1.16 -1.87
C VAL A 148 9.11 0.08 -1.12
N SER A 149 10.41 0.16 -0.83
CA SER A 149 10.96 1.21 0.02
C SER A 149 10.97 2.56 -0.71
N PHE A 150 11.27 2.56 -2.01
CA PHE A 150 11.26 3.76 -2.84
C PHE A 150 9.88 4.42 -2.88
N TRP A 151 8.81 3.68 -3.15
CA TRP A 151 7.47 4.26 -3.25
C TRP A 151 6.82 4.55 -1.90
N SER A 152 7.11 3.77 -0.86
CA SER A 152 6.51 3.95 0.47
C SER A 152 7.29 4.91 1.39
N SER A 153 8.45 5.41 0.98
CA SER A 153 9.21 6.43 1.73
C SER A 153 8.93 7.86 1.29
N ALA A 154 8.34 8.04 0.10
CA ALA A 154 8.15 9.35 -0.50
C ALA A 154 7.02 10.16 0.14
N LEU A 155 7.17 11.51 0.11
CA LEU A 155 6.08 12.43 0.46
C LEU A 155 4.92 12.24 -0.51
N GLY A 156 3.81 11.73 0.00
CA GLY A 156 2.61 11.53 -0.79
C GLY A 156 1.65 10.51 -0.20
N LYS A 157 0.71 10.12 -1.04
CA LYS A 157 -0.38 9.20 -0.70
C LYS A 157 0.11 7.79 -0.39
N ASP A 158 1.21 7.39 -1.00
CA ASP A 158 1.60 5.98 -1.08
C ASP A 158 2.21 5.48 0.22
N ALA A 159 2.94 6.32 0.96
CA ALA A 159 3.43 6.00 2.31
C ALA A 159 2.27 5.69 3.29
N ILE A 160 1.24 6.54 3.32
CA ILE A 160 0.07 6.34 4.20
C ILE A 160 -0.77 5.14 3.73
N SER A 161 -0.96 4.99 2.42
CA SER A 161 -1.70 3.85 1.85
C SER A 161 -1.00 2.53 2.17
N PHE A 162 0.34 2.48 2.05
CA PHE A 162 1.14 1.32 2.39
C PHE A 162 1.07 0.98 3.88
N LEU A 163 1.16 1.98 4.77
CA LEU A 163 0.95 1.78 6.20
C LEU A 163 -0.44 1.19 6.48
N ALA A 164 -1.50 1.77 5.89
CA ALA A 164 -2.87 1.31 6.08
C ALA A 164 -3.07 -0.16 5.65
N VAL A 165 -2.53 -0.55 4.48
CA VAL A 165 -2.63 -1.92 3.96
C VAL A 165 -1.93 -2.92 4.88
N ASN A 166 -0.74 -2.58 5.39
CA ASN A 166 -0.01 -3.48 6.27
C ASN A 166 -0.61 -3.56 7.67
N LEU A 167 -1.21 -2.48 8.18
CA LEU A 167 -2.03 -2.52 9.40
C LEU A 167 -3.27 -3.41 9.21
N ALA A 168 -3.95 -3.30 8.07
CA ALA A 168 -5.11 -4.13 7.74
C ALA A 168 -4.72 -5.62 7.65
N LEU A 169 -3.61 -5.93 6.97
CA LEU A 169 -3.08 -7.28 6.88
C LEU A 169 -2.72 -7.84 8.27
N TRP A 170 -1.99 -7.08 9.09
CA TRP A 170 -1.62 -7.50 10.43
C TRP A 170 -2.84 -7.74 11.34
N SER A 171 -3.88 -6.94 11.16
CA SER A 171 -5.15 -7.08 11.86
C SER A 171 -5.94 -8.30 11.41
N ALA A 172 -5.89 -8.63 10.11
CA ALA A 172 -6.54 -9.80 9.54
C ALA A 172 -5.98 -11.13 10.08
N LEU A 173 -4.75 -11.13 10.60
CA LEU A 173 -4.15 -12.31 11.22
C LEU A 173 -4.81 -12.66 12.55
N ASP A 174 -5.33 -11.67 13.28
CA ASP A 174 -6.04 -11.86 14.54
C ASP A 174 -7.00 -10.69 14.79
N PHE A 175 -8.22 -10.79 14.23
CA PHE A 175 -9.24 -9.76 14.43
C PHE A 175 -9.59 -9.59 15.90
N SER A 176 -9.60 -10.65 16.70
CA SER A 176 -10.07 -10.59 18.10
C SER A 176 -9.28 -9.60 18.95
N ARG A 177 -7.96 -9.51 18.73
CA ARG A 177 -7.07 -8.63 19.50
C ARG A 177 -6.72 -7.33 18.79
N ARG A 178 -6.90 -7.26 17.46
CA ARG A 178 -6.31 -6.20 16.62
C ARG A 178 -7.35 -5.38 15.83
N MET A 179 -8.65 -5.49 16.12
CA MET A 179 -9.68 -4.69 15.45
C MET A 179 -9.42 -3.17 15.49
N SER A 180 -8.81 -2.64 16.55
CA SER A 180 -8.47 -1.22 16.64
C SER A 180 -7.51 -0.77 15.52
N LEU A 181 -6.56 -1.64 15.15
CA LEU A 181 -5.64 -1.39 14.05
C LEU A 181 -6.34 -1.48 12.69
N MET A 182 -7.39 -2.31 12.55
CA MET A 182 -8.23 -2.34 11.35
C MET A 182 -9.01 -1.04 11.17
N TYR A 183 -9.60 -0.50 12.24
CA TYR A 183 -10.29 0.80 12.17
C TYR A 183 -9.33 1.93 11.80
N LEU A 184 -8.12 1.93 12.39
CA LEU A 184 -7.07 2.87 12.02
C LEU A 184 -6.67 2.72 10.54
N ALA A 185 -6.51 1.49 10.05
CA ALA A 185 -6.19 1.22 8.66
C ALA A 185 -7.27 1.76 7.70
N ILE A 186 -8.55 1.54 8.00
CA ILE A 186 -9.67 2.04 7.21
C ILE A 186 -9.68 3.57 7.22
N LEU A 187 -9.48 4.22 8.36
CA LEU A 187 -9.45 5.68 8.48
C LEU A 187 -8.29 6.28 7.66
N LEU A 188 -7.07 5.75 7.83
CA LEU A 188 -5.91 6.20 7.09
C LEU A 188 -6.11 6.02 5.58
N MET A 189 -6.67 4.88 5.16
CA MET A 189 -6.98 4.64 3.76
C MET A 189 -8.08 5.59 3.26
N LEU A 190 -9.10 5.89 4.06
CA LEU A 190 -10.22 6.77 3.68
C LEU A 190 -9.73 8.19 3.39
N VAL A 191 -8.85 8.71 4.26
CA VAL A 191 -8.26 10.05 4.12
C VAL A 191 -7.56 10.21 2.76
N VAL A 192 -6.87 9.17 2.30
CA VAL A 192 -5.94 9.27 1.17
C VAL A 192 -6.48 8.65 -0.12
N ARG A 193 -7.29 7.59 0.00
CA ARG A 193 -7.87 6.79 -1.10
C ARG A 193 -9.25 6.22 -0.68
N PRO A 194 -10.32 7.02 -0.69
CA PRO A 194 -11.66 6.59 -0.27
C PRO A 194 -12.17 5.31 -0.93
N HIS A 195 -11.92 5.13 -2.23
CA HIS A 195 -12.29 3.93 -2.97
C HIS A 195 -11.61 2.65 -2.43
N MET A 196 -10.33 2.72 -2.05
CA MET A 196 -9.60 1.58 -1.46
C MET A 196 -10.06 1.31 -0.02
N ALA A 197 -10.44 2.35 0.72
CA ALA A 197 -11.03 2.18 2.05
C ALA A 197 -12.38 1.47 1.98
N GLY A 198 -13.20 1.80 0.97
CA GLY A 198 -14.41 1.07 0.65
C GLY A 198 -14.14 -0.42 0.44
N LEU A 199 -13.11 -0.78 -0.35
CA LEU A 199 -12.71 -2.18 -0.56
C LEU A 199 -12.30 -2.90 0.74
N LEU A 200 -11.60 -2.22 1.65
CA LEU A 200 -11.27 -2.78 2.98
C LEU A 200 -12.54 -3.07 3.78
N VAL A 201 -13.47 -2.13 3.84
CA VAL A 201 -14.75 -2.28 4.56
C VAL A 201 -15.59 -3.40 3.94
N MET A 202 -15.66 -3.47 2.62
CA MET A 202 -16.39 -4.51 1.90
C MET A 202 -15.80 -5.89 2.20
N SER A 203 -14.48 -6.02 2.12
CA SER A 203 -13.79 -7.29 2.41
C SER A 203 -13.98 -7.71 3.86
N LEU A 204 -13.96 -6.77 4.81
CA LEU A 204 -14.21 -7.02 6.23
C LEU A 204 -15.64 -7.49 6.48
N SER A 205 -16.60 -6.88 5.79
CA SER A 205 -18.02 -7.23 5.89
C SER A 205 -18.27 -8.66 5.41
N VAL A 206 -17.70 -9.03 4.25
CA VAL A 206 -17.75 -10.40 3.72
C VAL A 206 -17.10 -11.39 4.70
N ALA A 207 -15.91 -11.06 5.20
CA ALA A 207 -15.19 -11.92 6.14
C ALA A 207 -15.96 -12.21 7.44
N LEU A 208 -16.66 -11.20 7.98
CA LEU A 208 -17.46 -11.33 9.19
C LEU A 208 -18.81 -12.02 8.94
N PHE A 209 -19.36 -11.90 7.73
CA PHE A 209 -20.57 -12.64 7.34
C PHE A 209 -20.33 -14.15 7.33
N PHE A 210 -19.20 -14.57 6.76
CA PHE A 210 -18.78 -15.97 6.70
C PHE A 210 -18.15 -16.49 8.01
N ASP A 211 -17.92 -15.63 9.00
CA ASP A 211 -17.46 -16.06 10.32
C ASP A 211 -18.60 -16.79 11.07
N SER A 212 -18.41 -18.08 11.33
CA SER A 212 -19.39 -18.91 12.06
C SER A 212 -19.49 -18.55 13.55
N ARG A 213 -18.50 -17.82 14.10
CA ARG A 213 -18.48 -17.39 15.50
C ARG A 213 -19.15 -16.04 15.74
N ALA A 214 -19.44 -15.30 14.68
CA ALA A 214 -20.12 -14.01 14.80
C ALA A 214 -21.61 -14.22 15.08
N GLY A 215 -22.12 -13.66 16.19
CA GLY A 215 -23.55 -13.68 16.49
C GLY A 215 -24.40 -13.02 15.40
N THR A 216 -25.60 -13.53 15.16
CA THR A 216 -26.52 -13.08 14.10
C THR A 216 -26.75 -11.57 14.11
N LEU A 217 -26.86 -10.95 15.29
CA LEU A 217 -26.99 -9.50 15.44
C LEU A 217 -25.80 -8.72 14.89
N ARG A 218 -24.57 -9.22 15.08
CA ARG A 218 -23.36 -8.60 14.54
C ARG A 218 -23.33 -8.70 13.01
N LYS A 219 -23.79 -9.83 12.46
CA LYS A 219 -23.92 -10.01 11.00
C LYS A 219 -24.96 -9.06 10.39
N VAL A 220 -26.10 -8.88 11.05
CA VAL A 220 -27.15 -7.95 10.61
C VAL A 220 -26.68 -6.49 10.71
N PHE A 221 -26.04 -6.10 11.82
CA PHE A 221 -25.48 -4.76 11.98
C PHE A 221 -24.41 -4.46 10.92
N LEU A 222 -23.49 -5.40 10.67
CA LEU A 222 -22.47 -5.24 9.65
C LEU A 222 -23.05 -5.25 8.23
N GLY A 223 -24.08 -6.06 7.97
CA GLY A 223 -24.85 -6.02 6.74
C GLY A 223 -25.47 -4.63 6.54
N ALA A 224 -26.10 -4.06 7.56
CA ALA A 224 -26.65 -2.70 7.51
C ALA A 224 -25.56 -1.64 7.30
N VAL A 225 -24.42 -1.73 7.98
CA VAL A 225 -23.27 -0.84 7.76
C VAL A 225 -22.71 -0.98 6.35
N PHE A 226 -22.68 -2.19 5.79
CA PHE A 226 -22.27 -2.43 4.40
C PHE A 226 -23.26 -1.82 3.42
N THR A 227 -24.57 -2.02 3.61
CA THR A 227 -25.60 -1.45 2.74
C THR A 227 -25.59 0.08 2.82
N LEU A 228 -25.51 0.66 4.02
CA LEU A 228 -25.36 2.10 4.21
C LEU A 228 -24.06 2.62 3.60
N GLY A 229 -22.94 1.91 3.84
CA GLY A 229 -21.65 2.22 3.26
C GLY A 229 -21.70 2.22 1.73
N ALA A 230 -22.33 1.24 1.09
CA ALA A 230 -22.52 1.20 -0.35
C ALA A 230 -23.42 2.35 -0.84
N VAL A 231 -24.52 2.64 -0.14
CA VAL A 231 -25.45 3.73 -0.48
C VAL A 231 -24.77 5.11 -0.42
N PHE A 232 -23.81 5.33 0.49
CA PHE A 232 -23.10 6.62 0.59
C PHE A 232 -21.79 6.66 -0.20
N LEU A 233 -20.98 5.60 -0.15
CA LEU A 233 -19.67 5.57 -0.79
C LEU A 233 -19.75 5.40 -2.30
N VAL A 234 -20.75 4.67 -2.84
CA VAL A 234 -20.87 4.48 -4.29
C VAL A 234 -21.23 5.81 -4.97
N PRO A 235 -22.26 6.57 -4.54
CA PRO A 235 -22.53 7.89 -5.11
C PRO A 235 -21.39 8.88 -4.88
N PHE A 236 -20.75 8.87 -3.71
CA PHE A 236 -19.58 9.72 -3.46
C PHE A 236 -18.41 9.38 -4.39
N ALA A 237 -18.15 8.09 -4.64
CA ALA A 237 -17.11 7.66 -5.58
C ALA A 237 -17.46 8.03 -7.02
N LEU A 238 -18.73 7.94 -7.41
CA LEU A 238 -19.23 8.34 -8.74
C LEU A 238 -19.18 9.85 -8.95
N ASP A 239 -19.52 10.64 -7.94
CA ASP A 239 -19.41 12.10 -7.99
C ASP A 239 -17.95 12.57 -7.99
N TYR A 240 -17.10 11.96 -7.16
CA TYR A 240 -15.66 12.17 -7.18
C TYR A 240 -15.03 11.78 -8.52
N ALA A 241 -15.59 10.78 -9.19
CA ALA A 241 -15.24 10.36 -10.54
C ALA A 241 -15.75 11.31 -11.65
N GLY A 242 -16.66 12.22 -11.31
CA GLY A 242 -17.33 13.12 -12.25
C GLY A 242 -18.33 12.41 -13.15
N VAL A 243 -18.90 11.29 -12.69
CA VAL A 243 -19.94 10.51 -13.36
C VAL A 243 -21.30 11.03 -12.87
N LYS A 244 -21.85 12.00 -13.60
CA LYS A 244 -23.19 12.52 -13.31
C LYS A 244 -24.22 11.54 -13.90
N GLY A 245 -24.99 10.85 -13.06
CA GLY A 245 -26.10 10.00 -13.55
C GLY A 245 -26.40 8.69 -12.81
N GLY A 246 -25.72 8.38 -11.70
CA GLY A 246 -25.98 7.15 -10.93
C GLY A 246 -25.14 5.95 -11.40
N ALA A 247 -25.30 4.82 -10.71
CA ALA A 247 -24.52 3.59 -10.89
C ALA A 247 -25.09 2.70 -12.02
N ASN A 248 -25.06 3.17 -13.28
CA ASN A 248 -25.43 2.36 -14.43
C ASN A 248 -24.17 1.73 -15.07
N ILE A 249 -24.32 0.61 -15.78
CA ILE A 249 -23.17 -0.08 -16.40
C ILE A 249 -22.44 0.84 -17.39
N ASP A 250 -23.20 1.63 -18.15
CA ASP A 250 -22.65 2.59 -19.11
C ASP A 250 -21.85 3.71 -18.42
N SER A 251 -22.30 4.14 -17.23
CA SER A 251 -21.63 5.19 -16.47
C SER A 251 -20.32 4.69 -15.81
N VAL A 252 -20.26 3.39 -15.50
CA VAL A 252 -19.02 2.71 -15.06
C VAL A 252 -18.05 2.54 -16.23
N MET A 253 -18.52 2.25 -17.44
CA MET A 253 -17.67 2.18 -18.63
C MET A 253 -17.11 3.55 -19.02
N ASP A 254 -17.95 4.59 -19.04
CA ASP A 254 -17.52 5.98 -19.26
C ASP A 254 -16.48 6.43 -18.22
N PHE A 255 -16.63 6.01 -16.96
CA PHE A 255 -15.63 6.26 -15.92
C PHE A 255 -14.30 5.57 -16.21
N ILE A 256 -14.34 4.30 -16.58
CA ILE A 256 -13.16 3.53 -16.93
C ILE A 256 -12.45 4.22 -18.11
N ASP A 257 -13.17 4.59 -19.16
CA ASP A 257 -12.61 5.23 -20.36
C ASP A 257 -12.03 6.63 -20.06
N LYS A 258 -12.71 7.41 -19.21
CA LYS A 258 -12.21 8.71 -18.73
C LYS A 258 -10.95 8.54 -17.88
N ARG A 259 -10.89 7.54 -17.01
CA ARG A 259 -9.69 7.27 -16.19
C ARG A 259 -8.54 6.75 -17.04
N GLN A 260 -8.82 5.88 -18.01
CA GLN A 260 -7.82 5.38 -18.95
C GLN A 260 -7.24 6.50 -19.80
N SER A 261 -8.07 7.43 -20.28
CA SER A 261 -7.62 8.58 -21.09
C SER A 261 -6.80 9.60 -20.29
N ILE A 262 -7.18 9.94 -19.06
CA ILE A 262 -6.40 10.82 -18.16
C ILE A 262 -5.05 10.19 -17.79
N THR A 263 -5.00 8.86 -17.78
CA THR A 263 -3.82 8.10 -17.37
C THR A 263 -2.91 7.75 -18.58
N LYS A 264 -3.28 8.14 -19.81
CA LYS A 264 -2.38 8.03 -20.98
C LYS A 264 -1.21 9.00 -20.82
N GLY A 265 0.00 8.45 -20.78
CA GLY A 265 1.27 9.18 -20.81
C GLY A 265 2.24 8.49 -21.75
N GLU A 266 3.48 8.99 -21.90
CA GLU A 266 4.45 8.41 -22.84
C GLU A 266 4.74 6.91 -22.63
N SER A 267 4.56 6.40 -21.40
CA SER A 267 4.71 4.99 -21.03
C SER A 267 3.38 4.23 -20.84
N SER A 268 2.28 4.72 -21.42
CA SER A 268 0.99 4.04 -21.32
C SER A 268 0.94 2.81 -22.21
N VAL A 269 0.46 1.71 -21.64
CA VAL A 269 0.13 0.50 -22.38
C VAL A 269 -1.32 0.62 -22.86
N ASP A 270 -1.62 0.22 -24.09
CA ASP A 270 -3.01 0.17 -24.54
C ASP A 270 -3.74 -0.98 -23.83
N ILE A 271 -4.48 -0.62 -22.79
CA ILE A 271 -5.26 -1.55 -21.96
C ILE A 271 -6.62 -1.83 -22.61
N SER A 272 -7.07 -1.00 -23.55
CA SER A 272 -8.42 -1.12 -24.13
C SER A 272 -8.58 -2.41 -24.96
N SER A 273 -7.52 -2.85 -25.62
CA SER A 273 -7.48 -4.04 -26.49
C SER A 273 -7.19 -5.36 -25.75
N MET A 274 -6.88 -5.34 -24.45
CA MET A 274 -6.46 -6.53 -23.69
C MET A 274 -7.63 -7.27 -23.01
N SER A 275 -7.52 -8.60 -22.87
CA SER A 275 -8.47 -9.39 -22.07
C SER A 275 -8.28 -9.16 -20.57
N PHE A 276 -9.33 -9.33 -19.77
CA PHE A 276 -9.30 -9.05 -18.32
C PHE A 276 -8.16 -9.77 -17.55
N PRO A 277 -7.87 -11.07 -17.78
CA PRO A 277 -6.74 -11.73 -17.12
C PRO A 277 -5.38 -11.14 -17.54
N VAL A 278 -5.24 -10.76 -18.81
CA VAL A 278 -4.01 -10.12 -19.30
C VAL A 278 -3.84 -8.75 -18.65
N LYS A 279 -4.92 -7.95 -18.49
CA LYS A 279 -4.86 -6.66 -17.77
C LYS A 279 -4.37 -6.83 -16.34
N LEU A 280 -4.88 -7.82 -15.60
CA LEU A 280 -4.45 -8.10 -14.22
C LEU A 280 -2.95 -8.42 -14.15
N LEU A 281 -2.48 -9.34 -14.99
CA LEU A 281 -1.07 -9.74 -15.01
C LEU A 281 -0.16 -8.61 -15.49
N SER A 282 -0.56 -7.87 -16.52
CA SER A 282 0.18 -6.71 -17.01
C SER A 282 0.28 -5.62 -15.95
N TYR A 283 -0.79 -5.33 -15.21
CA TYR A 283 -0.76 -4.36 -14.13
C TYR A 283 0.21 -4.76 -13.00
N ALA A 284 0.20 -6.04 -12.61
CA ALA A 284 0.96 -6.51 -11.45
C ALA A 284 2.46 -6.72 -11.74
N PHE A 285 2.81 -7.18 -12.95
CA PHE A 285 4.14 -7.72 -13.24
C PHE A 285 4.91 -7.00 -14.34
N ARG A 286 4.38 -5.93 -14.95
CA ARG A 286 5.16 -5.10 -15.89
C ARG A 286 5.83 -3.90 -15.19
N PRO A 287 6.97 -3.39 -15.68
CA PRO A 287 7.72 -3.83 -16.87
C PRO A 287 8.43 -5.16 -16.64
N MET A 288 8.57 -5.93 -17.72
CA MET A 288 9.49 -7.07 -17.79
C MET A 288 10.92 -6.57 -17.98
N ILE A 289 11.93 -7.43 -17.73
CA ILE A 289 13.35 -7.05 -17.86
C ILE A 289 13.66 -6.51 -19.27
N PHE A 290 13.02 -7.06 -20.30
CA PHE A 290 13.21 -6.66 -21.69
C PHE A 290 12.53 -5.33 -22.05
N GLU A 291 11.60 -4.85 -21.23
CA GLU A 291 10.87 -3.59 -21.43
C GLU A 291 11.52 -2.41 -20.67
N ALA A 292 12.56 -2.67 -19.87
CA ALA A 292 13.20 -1.68 -19.04
C ALA A 292 14.17 -0.81 -19.84
N THR A 293 13.82 0.47 -20.03
CA THR A 293 14.65 1.46 -20.76
C THR A 293 15.50 2.35 -19.85
N SER A 294 15.31 2.27 -18.53
CA SER A 294 16.05 3.07 -17.54
C SER A 294 16.54 2.22 -16.37
N VAL A 295 17.54 2.70 -15.62
CA VAL A 295 18.07 2.01 -14.43
C VAL A 295 16.97 1.78 -13.39
N PHE A 296 16.08 2.75 -13.18
CA PHE A 296 14.92 2.61 -12.29
C PHE A 296 13.88 1.62 -12.86
N GLY A 297 13.67 1.61 -14.19
CA GLY A 297 12.84 0.62 -14.85
C GLY A 297 13.38 -0.80 -14.72
N LEU A 298 14.71 -0.96 -14.77
CA LEU A 298 15.39 -2.24 -14.61
C LEU A 298 15.28 -2.74 -13.17
N ALA A 299 15.50 -1.87 -12.17
CA ALA A 299 15.23 -2.21 -10.77
C ALA A 299 13.76 -2.62 -10.54
N ALA A 300 12.81 -1.89 -11.11
CA ALA A 300 11.39 -2.24 -11.03
C ALA A 300 11.07 -3.59 -11.71
N SER A 301 11.76 -3.93 -12.79
CA SER A 301 11.57 -5.21 -13.50
C SER A 301 12.09 -6.41 -12.71
N PHE A 302 13.19 -6.26 -11.96
CA PHE A 302 13.69 -7.29 -11.05
C PHE A 302 12.69 -7.55 -9.91
N ASP A 303 12.11 -6.50 -9.35
CA ASP A 303 11.07 -6.62 -8.32
C ASP A 303 9.85 -7.37 -8.85
N ASN A 304 9.43 -7.04 -10.07
CA ASN A 304 8.32 -7.72 -10.73
C ASN A 304 8.61 -9.18 -11.02
N LEU A 305 9.84 -9.54 -11.39
CA LEU A 305 10.24 -10.93 -11.61
C LEU A 305 10.12 -11.73 -10.30
N ILE A 306 10.56 -11.17 -9.18
CA ILE A 306 10.44 -11.83 -7.87
C ILE A 306 8.98 -11.99 -7.47
N LEU A 307 8.15 -10.96 -7.66
CA LEU A 307 6.71 -11.03 -7.39
C LEU A 307 6.00 -12.04 -8.31
N MET A 308 6.35 -12.09 -9.58
CA MET A 308 5.81 -13.04 -10.56
C MET A 308 6.19 -14.47 -10.21
N PHE A 309 7.45 -14.71 -9.85
CA PHE A 309 7.92 -16.01 -9.36
C PHE A 309 7.11 -16.45 -8.13
N LEU A 310 6.93 -15.57 -7.14
CA LEU A 310 6.13 -15.84 -5.95
C LEU A 310 4.68 -16.15 -6.26
N PHE A 311 4.10 -15.40 -7.19
CA PHE A 311 2.72 -15.57 -7.62
C PHE A 311 2.50 -16.94 -8.28
N ILE A 312 3.31 -17.27 -9.28
CA ILE A 312 3.23 -18.55 -10.00
C ILE A 312 3.47 -19.71 -9.02
N TYR A 313 4.53 -19.63 -8.21
CA TYR A 313 4.85 -20.68 -7.24
C TYR A 313 3.73 -20.84 -6.19
N GLY A 314 3.18 -19.73 -5.70
CA GLY A 314 2.07 -19.73 -4.75
C GLY A 314 0.79 -20.35 -5.32
N ILE A 315 0.39 -19.97 -6.54
CA ILE A 315 -0.80 -20.52 -7.21
C ILE A 315 -0.64 -22.01 -7.50
N CYS A 316 0.50 -22.42 -8.05
CA CYS A 316 0.77 -23.83 -8.32
C CYS A 316 0.59 -24.64 -7.04
N LEU A 317 1.09 -24.18 -5.89
CA LEU A 317 0.90 -24.86 -4.61
C LEU A 317 -0.55 -24.80 -4.10
N GLY A 318 -1.25 -23.69 -4.31
CA GLY A 318 -2.64 -23.51 -3.88
C GLY A 318 -3.63 -24.38 -4.65
N PHE A 319 -3.35 -24.73 -5.91
CA PHE A 319 -4.18 -25.66 -6.68
C PHE A 319 -4.22 -27.06 -6.05
N TRP A 320 -3.12 -27.47 -5.42
CA TRP A 320 -2.99 -28.78 -4.78
C TRP A 320 -3.29 -28.77 -3.27
N ARG A 321 -3.59 -27.61 -2.67
CA ARG A 321 -3.66 -27.48 -1.20
C ARG A 321 -4.74 -26.53 -0.73
N LYS A 322 -5.48 -26.95 0.31
CA LYS A 322 -6.36 -26.07 1.08
C LYS A 322 -5.55 -25.35 2.15
N LEU A 323 -5.81 -24.04 2.31
CA LEU A 323 -5.18 -23.27 3.38
C LEU A 323 -5.74 -23.68 4.74
N ASN A 324 -4.87 -23.80 5.74
CA ASN A 324 -5.30 -23.95 7.13
C ASN A 324 -5.91 -22.63 7.63
N PRO A 325 -6.99 -22.70 8.43
CA PRO A 325 -7.61 -21.51 9.04
C PRO A 325 -6.73 -20.79 10.07
N GLU A 326 -5.58 -21.36 10.46
CA GLU A 326 -4.62 -20.75 11.37
C GLU A 326 -3.85 -19.55 10.76
N TYR A 327 -3.91 -19.36 9.43
CA TYR A 327 -3.26 -18.26 8.72
C TYR A 327 -4.10 -16.96 8.70
N GLY A 328 -4.91 -16.74 9.73
CA GLY A 328 -5.78 -15.57 9.86
C GLY A 328 -7.08 -15.67 9.05
N ASN A 329 -7.75 -14.53 8.87
CA ASN A 329 -8.99 -14.48 8.11
C ASN A 329 -8.70 -14.47 6.60
N ILE A 330 -8.57 -15.66 6.03
CA ILE A 330 -8.28 -15.89 4.60
C ILE A 330 -9.35 -15.25 3.71
N ILE A 331 -10.61 -15.25 4.13
CA ILE A 331 -11.72 -14.66 3.37
C ILE A 331 -11.46 -13.16 3.18
N PHE A 332 -11.15 -12.44 4.25
CA PHE A 332 -10.77 -11.02 4.16
C PHE A 332 -9.59 -10.80 3.21
N ILE A 333 -8.52 -11.58 3.38
CA ILE A 333 -7.27 -11.45 2.61
C ILE A 333 -7.54 -11.64 1.11
N VAL A 334 -8.28 -12.68 0.75
CA VAL A 334 -8.59 -13.03 -0.65
C VAL A 334 -9.53 -11.99 -1.27
N PHE A 335 -10.61 -11.61 -0.58
CA PHE A 335 -11.55 -10.62 -1.11
C PHE A 335 -10.89 -9.26 -1.32
N TYR A 336 -10.08 -8.80 -0.36
CA TYR A 336 -9.37 -7.53 -0.50
C TYR A 336 -8.33 -7.60 -1.62
N LEU A 337 -7.53 -8.67 -1.69
CA LEU A 337 -6.53 -8.86 -2.73
C LEU A 337 -7.14 -8.78 -4.14
N PHE A 338 -8.14 -9.62 -4.43
CA PHE A 338 -8.72 -9.67 -5.77
C PHE A 338 -9.57 -8.42 -6.07
N GLY A 339 -10.29 -7.87 -5.09
CA GLY A 339 -11.04 -6.63 -5.26
C GLY A 339 -10.13 -5.43 -5.57
N ALA A 340 -9.08 -5.24 -4.79
CA ALA A 340 -8.08 -4.19 -5.01
C ALA A 340 -7.36 -4.35 -6.35
N TRP A 341 -6.92 -5.58 -6.67
CA TRP A 341 -6.23 -5.84 -7.92
C TRP A 341 -7.12 -5.59 -9.14
N ALA A 342 -8.38 -6.03 -9.11
CA ALA A 342 -9.33 -5.79 -10.19
C ALA A 342 -9.61 -4.30 -10.41
N VAL A 343 -9.93 -3.56 -9.35
CA VAL A 343 -10.25 -2.12 -9.45
C VAL A 343 -9.05 -1.34 -9.98
N LEU A 344 -7.84 -1.63 -9.48
CA LEU A 344 -6.64 -0.91 -9.90
C LEU A 344 -6.22 -1.24 -11.34
N ALA A 345 -6.32 -2.51 -11.74
CA ALA A 345 -5.99 -2.94 -13.10
C ALA A 345 -6.95 -2.39 -14.16
N LEU A 346 -8.22 -2.19 -13.82
CA LEU A 346 -9.22 -1.62 -14.73
C LEU A 346 -9.08 -0.10 -14.91
N THR A 347 -8.59 0.60 -13.88
CA THR A 347 -8.61 2.08 -13.82
C THR A 347 -7.29 2.75 -14.21
N THR A 348 -6.20 2.00 -14.35
CA THR A 348 -4.84 2.55 -14.49
C THR A 348 -4.13 2.01 -15.73
N THR A 349 -3.81 2.90 -16.68
CA THR A 349 -3.09 2.59 -17.94
C THR A 349 -1.61 2.94 -17.93
N ASN A 350 -1.17 3.71 -16.94
CA ASN A 350 0.19 4.22 -16.83
C ASN A 350 1.03 3.25 -16.00
N LEU A 351 2.12 2.78 -16.61
CA LEU A 351 2.99 1.79 -15.98
C LEU A 351 3.68 2.33 -14.70
N GLY A 352 4.08 3.60 -14.70
CA GLY A 352 4.67 4.25 -13.52
C GLY A 352 3.68 4.36 -12.34
N ILE A 353 2.41 4.66 -12.63
CA ILE A 353 1.36 4.68 -11.59
C ILE A 353 1.07 3.27 -11.09
N ALA A 354 1.03 2.27 -11.98
CA ALA A 354 0.82 0.87 -11.62
C ALA A 354 1.95 0.35 -10.70
N LEU A 355 3.20 0.66 -11.02
CA LEU A 355 4.38 0.30 -10.21
C LEU A 355 4.32 0.78 -8.76
N ARG A 356 3.69 1.92 -8.53
CA ARG A 356 3.49 2.52 -7.21
C ARG A 356 2.27 1.95 -6.50
N GLN A 357 1.14 1.88 -7.19
CA GLN A 357 -0.14 1.48 -6.61
C GLN A 357 -0.26 -0.03 -6.36
N LYS A 358 0.50 -0.88 -7.05
CA LYS A 358 0.52 -2.34 -6.81
C LYS A 358 0.79 -2.70 -5.35
N TRP A 359 1.60 -1.89 -4.66
CA TRP A 359 1.94 -2.09 -3.25
C TRP A 359 0.74 -1.97 -2.29
N MET A 360 -0.46 -1.61 -2.79
CA MET A 360 -1.70 -1.63 -2.02
C MET A 360 -2.34 -3.01 -1.91
N PHE A 361 -1.98 -3.97 -2.77
CA PHE A 361 -2.43 -5.36 -2.68
C PHE A 361 -1.26 -6.35 -2.61
N SER A 362 -0.06 -6.00 -3.09
CA SER A 362 1.09 -6.90 -3.06
C SER A 362 1.41 -7.47 -1.67
N PRO A 363 1.28 -6.73 -0.54
CA PRO A 363 1.48 -7.33 0.79
C PRO A 363 0.58 -8.53 1.07
N PHE A 364 -0.70 -8.43 0.68
CA PHE A 364 -1.68 -9.51 0.81
C PHE A 364 -1.34 -10.69 -0.11
N LEU A 365 -0.94 -10.40 -1.35
CA LEU A 365 -0.51 -11.42 -2.30
C LEU A 365 0.69 -12.21 -1.76
N ILE A 366 1.72 -11.50 -1.31
CA ILE A 366 2.97 -12.11 -0.83
C ILE A 366 2.70 -12.93 0.43
N TYR A 367 1.90 -12.41 1.37
CA TYR A 367 1.50 -13.14 2.57
C TYR A 367 0.77 -14.44 2.21
N LEU A 368 -0.19 -14.37 1.29
CA LEU A 368 -0.96 -15.53 0.83
C LEU A 368 -0.05 -16.59 0.19
N CYS A 369 0.81 -16.19 -0.75
CA CYS A 369 1.78 -17.08 -1.39
C CYS A 369 2.71 -17.74 -0.36
N LEU A 370 3.26 -16.98 0.60
CA LEU A 370 4.11 -17.52 1.65
C LEU A 370 3.39 -18.52 2.56
N SER A 371 2.11 -18.28 2.84
CA SER A 371 1.28 -19.19 3.64
C SER A 371 1.11 -20.56 2.95
N TYR A 372 0.90 -20.58 1.63
CA TYR A 372 0.87 -21.83 0.84
C TYR A 372 2.22 -22.56 0.79
N ILE A 373 3.32 -21.82 0.74
CA ILE A 373 4.68 -22.36 0.71
C ILE A 373 4.99 -23.09 2.02
N ASN A 374 4.65 -22.48 3.16
CA ASN A 374 4.98 -23.01 4.47
C ASN A 374 4.19 -24.29 4.82
N GLN A 375 2.93 -24.39 4.40
CA GLN A 375 2.08 -25.58 4.65
C GLN A 375 2.66 -26.91 4.15
N ARG A 376 3.60 -26.88 3.18
CA ARG A 376 4.29 -28.07 2.66
C ARG A 376 4.99 -28.90 3.74
N GLN A 377 5.33 -28.29 4.88
CA GLN A 377 6.29 -28.86 5.82
C GLN A 377 5.64 -29.40 7.10
N LEU A 378 4.51 -28.83 7.53
CA LEU A 378 3.73 -29.36 8.66
C LEU A 378 3.04 -30.69 8.31
N GLY A 379 2.59 -30.87 7.07
CA GLY A 379 1.98 -32.12 6.60
C GLY A 379 2.96 -33.27 6.31
N ARG A 380 4.26 -33.10 6.55
CA ARG A 380 5.27 -34.18 6.46
C ARG A 380 5.77 -34.65 7.84
N LEU A 381 5.32 -34.00 8.91
CA LEU A 381 5.64 -34.32 10.30
C LEU A 381 4.44 -34.90 11.07
N LYS A 382 3.29 -35.03 10.39
CA LYS A 382 2.20 -35.93 10.74
C LYS A 382 2.23 -37.07 9.75
#